data_AF-A0A9Q2CXY4-F1
#
_entry.id   AF-A0A9Q2CXY4-F1
#
_cell.length_a   1.000
_cell.length_b   1.000
_cell.length_c   1.000
_cell.angle_alpha   90.00
_cell.angle_beta   90.00
_cell.angle_gamma   90.00
#
_symmetry.space_group_name_H-M   'P 1'
#
loop_
_entity.id
_entity.type
_entity.pdbx_description
1 polymer ?
#
loop_
_entity_poly.entity_id
_entity_poly.type
_entity_poly.pdbx_seq_one_letter_code
_entity_poly.pdbx_strand_id
1 'polypeptide(L)'
;MRVLIIGYKNYELGIFNHKQEEVTVLKSFLKMKIIEYIENGAEWFIVQNYPGIDMYAGEVLKDLKEIYDFKYIVLKPFYNYDERFKDEDKLILQEIENEAEFSSYIFKRPYENPSMFKEINRFLTDNSSHALIFYDEESESNLKYIYRHLLEKSSKSDYNIERIQFDDLNDFISYQYDN
;
A
#
# COMPACT_ATOMS: atom_id res chain seq x y z
N MET A 1 -2.61 -16.30 -3.68
CA MET A 1 -2.37 -15.51 -2.44
C MET A 1 -2.97 -14.10 -2.57
N ARG A 2 -3.49 -13.50 -1.46
CA ARG A 2 -4.03 -12.12 -1.40
C ARG A 2 -3.13 -11.23 -0.55
N VAL A 3 -2.53 -10.21 -1.15
CA VAL A 3 -1.51 -9.35 -0.52
C VAL A 3 -2.07 -7.95 -0.31
N LEU A 4 -2.11 -7.49 0.93
CA LEU A 4 -2.37 -6.10 1.28
C LEU A 4 -1.07 -5.31 1.22
N ILE A 5 -1.00 -4.27 0.40
CA ILE A 5 0.12 -3.32 0.41
C ILE A 5 -0.33 -2.06 1.13
N ILE A 6 0.44 -1.63 2.13
CA ILE A 6 0.13 -0.42 2.88
C ILE A 6 1.40 0.23 3.40
N GLY A 7 1.38 1.56 3.56
CA GLY A 7 2.51 2.23 4.17
C GLY A 7 2.34 3.73 4.29
N TYR A 8 3.48 4.38 4.49
CA TYR A 8 3.58 5.81 4.73
C TYR A 8 2.93 6.65 3.64
N LYS A 9 2.37 7.77 4.06
CA LYS A 9 1.88 8.84 3.19
C LYS A 9 3.04 9.71 2.73
N ASN A 10 2.84 10.44 1.63
CA ASN A 10 3.85 11.35 1.06
C ASN A 10 4.51 12.26 2.10
N TYR A 11 3.72 12.89 2.97
CA TYR A 11 4.25 13.79 4.01
C TYR A 11 5.05 13.05 5.10
N GLU A 12 4.76 11.78 5.38
CA GLU A 12 5.53 10.95 6.33
C GLU A 12 6.87 10.53 5.74
N LEU A 13 6.96 10.47 4.40
CA LEU A 13 8.19 10.17 3.65
C LEU A 13 9.01 11.42 3.28
N GLY A 14 8.53 12.63 3.60
CA GLY A 14 9.16 13.87 3.13
C GLY A 14 9.09 14.09 1.61
N ILE A 15 8.14 13.44 0.93
CA ILE A 15 7.93 13.55 -0.51
C ILE A 15 6.85 14.61 -0.78
N PHE A 16 7.22 15.66 -1.51
CA PHE A 16 6.36 16.79 -1.81
C PHE A 16 6.01 16.91 -3.30
N ASN A 17 6.74 16.22 -4.17
CA ASN A 17 6.45 16.13 -5.61
C ASN A 17 6.87 14.77 -6.19
N HIS A 18 6.21 14.36 -7.27
CA HIS A 18 6.41 13.04 -7.91
C HIS A 18 7.69 12.89 -8.73
N LYS A 19 8.51 13.95 -8.84
CA LYS A 19 9.78 13.93 -9.58
C LYS A 19 11.00 13.73 -8.68
N GLN A 20 10.78 13.66 -7.37
CA GLN A 20 11.80 13.33 -6.39
C GLN A 20 12.42 11.96 -6.68
N GLU A 21 13.74 11.85 -6.51
CA GLU A 21 14.49 10.62 -6.79
C GLU A 21 14.00 9.48 -5.88
N GLU A 22 13.62 9.82 -4.64
CA GLU A 22 13.06 8.91 -3.65
C GLU A 22 11.81 8.19 -4.19
N VAL A 23 10.99 8.85 -5.02
CA VAL A 23 9.83 8.21 -5.66
C VAL A 23 10.26 7.13 -6.63
N THR A 24 11.32 7.38 -7.41
CA THR A 24 11.88 6.41 -8.35
C THR A 24 12.39 5.19 -7.61
N VAL A 25 13.17 5.41 -6.53
CA VAL A 25 13.70 4.32 -5.70
C VAL A 25 12.59 3.50 -5.07
N LEU A 26 11.57 4.16 -4.48
CA LEU A 26 10.42 3.47 -3.87
C LEU A 26 9.66 2.62 -4.89
N LYS A 27 9.40 3.14 -6.10
CA LYS A 27 8.73 2.37 -7.16
C LYS A 27 9.58 1.18 -7.63
N SER A 28 10.90 1.34 -7.74
CA SER A 28 11.82 0.24 -8.06
C SER A 28 11.80 -0.85 -6.98
N PHE A 29 11.84 -0.48 -5.70
CA PHE A 29 11.76 -1.42 -4.59
C PHE A 29 10.40 -2.14 -4.54
N LEU A 30 9.30 -1.39 -4.67
CA LEU A 30 7.95 -1.94 -4.74
C LEU A 30 7.81 -2.91 -5.92
N LYS A 31 8.38 -2.59 -7.08
CA LYS A 31 8.38 -3.46 -8.25
C LYS A 31 9.08 -4.78 -7.97
N MET A 32 10.27 -4.74 -7.36
CA MET A 32 10.98 -5.95 -6.94
C MET A 32 10.10 -6.80 -6.00
N LYS A 33 9.55 -6.21 -4.95
CA LYS A 33 8.71 -6.92 -3.97
C LYS A 33 7.42 -7.48 -4.58
N ILE A 34 6.73 -6.71 -5.40
CA ILE A 34 5.50 -7.17 -6.06
C ILE A 34 5.80 -8.36 -6.98
N ILE A 35 6.91 -8.32 -7.73
CA ILE A 35 7.34 -9.45 -8.56
C ILE A 35 7.65 -10.68 -7.68
N GLU A 36 8.40 -10.52 -6.59
CA GLU A 36 8.64 -11.62 -5.63
C GLU A 36 7.34 -12.25 -5.14
N TYR A 37 6.34 -11.44 -4.78
CA TYR A 37 5.02 -11.93 -4.39
C TYR A 37 4.30 -12.69 -5.52
N ILE A 38 4.34 -12.17 -6.75
CA ILE A 38 3.76 -12.84 -7.94
C ILE A 38 4.42 -14.19 -8.17
N GLU A 39 5.74 -14.26 -8.16
CA GLU A 39 6.51 -15.50 -8.35
C GLU A 39 6.23 -16.54 -7.25
N ASN A 40 5.89 -16.08 -6.04
CA ASN A 40 5.45 -16.92 -4.92
C ASN A 40 3.93 -17.17 -4.90
N GLY A 41 3.20 -16.87 -5.99
CA GLY A 41 1.80 -17.22 -6.17
C GLY A 41 0.79 -16.17 -5.68
N ALA A 42 1.16 -14.88 -5.60
CA ALA A 42 0.19 -13.80 -5.45
C ALA A 42 -0.72 -13.76 -6.68
N GLU A 43 -2.03 -13.76 -6.42
CA GLU A 43 -3.06 -13.66 -7.45
C GLU A 43 -3.83 -12.33 -7.33
N TRP A 44 -3.81 -11.73 -6.14
CA TRP A 44 -4.58 -10.54 -5.82
C TRP A 44 -3.78 -9.59 -4.93
N PHE A 45 -3.77 -8.32 -5.30
CA PHE A 45 -3.24 -7.22 -4.50
C PHE A 45 -4.35 -6.26 -4.05
N ILE A 46 -4.19 -5.69 -2.87
CA ILE A 46 -5.15 -4.77 -2.25
C ILE A 46 -4.40 -3.51 -1.86
N VAL A 47 -4.90 -2.35 -2.32
CA VAL A 47 -4.41 -1.01 -1.94
C VAL A 47 -5.59 -0.11 -1.54
N GLN A 48 -5.33 0.91 -0.72
CA GLN A 48 -6.38 1.85 -0.29
C GLN A 48 -6.42 3.17 -1.06
N ASN A 49 -5.51 3.35 -2.03
CA ASN A 49 -5.46 4.52 -2.92
C ASN A 49 -5.25 5.86 -2.18
N TYR A 50 -4.25 5.88 -1.29
CA TYR A 50 -3.78 7.08 -0.62
C TYR A 50 -2.46 7.59 -1.25
N PRO A 51 -2.19 8.91 -1.29
CA PRO A 51 -0.88 9.42 -1.68
C PRO A 51 0.23 8.88 -0.78
N GLY A 52 1.31 8.36 -1.37
CA GLY A 52 2.39 7.64 -0.68
C GLY A 52 2.54 6.22 -1.18
N ILE A 53 2.94 5.29 -0.29
CA ILE A 53 3.21 3.89 -0.63
C ILE A 53 2.04 3.21 -1.36
N ASP A 54 0.79 3.42 -0.91
CA ASP A 54 -0.40 2.86 -1.58
C ASP A 54 -0.47 3.28 -3.06
N MET A 55 -0.24 4.56 -3.35
CA MET A 55 -0.28 5.11 -4.72
C MET A 55 0.88 4.59 -5.57
N TYR A 56 2.10 4.61 -5.05
CA TYR A 56 3.26 4.11 -5.79
C TYR A 56 3.15 2.60 -6.07
N ALA A 57 2.61 1.83 -5.12
CA ALA A 57 2.31 0.42 -5.34
C ALA A 57 1.21 0.25 -6.40
N GLY A 58 0.16 1.07 -6.38
CA GLY A 58 -0.89 1.07 -7.40
C GLY A 58 -0.36 1.36 -8.81
N GLU A 59 0.54 2.33 -8.97
CA GLU A 59 1.19 2.59 -10.26
C GLU A 59 2.03 1.40 -10.73
N VAL A 60 2.82 0.80 -9.83
CA VAL A 60 3.64 -0.37 -10.16
C VAL A 60 2.76 -1.59 -10.52
N LEU A 61 1.66 -1.81 -9.80
CA LEU A 61 0.69 -2.86 -10.11
C LEU A 61 0.06 -2.64 -11.48
N LYS A 62 -0.35 -1.40 -11.79
CA LYS A 62 -0.87 -1.03 -13.12
C LYS A 62 0.12 -1.40 -14.22
N ASP A 63 1.38 -1.00 -14.08
CA ASP A 63 2.42 -1.25 -15.09
C ASP A 63 2.75 -2.75 -15.24
N LEU A 64 2.72 -3.52 -14.14
CA LEU A 64 3.05 -4.94 -14.16
C LEU A 64 1.93 -5.83 -14.72
N LYS A 65 0.68 -5.36 -14.77
CA LYS A 65 -0.44 -6.12 -15.35
C LYS A 65 -0.26 -6.44 -16.83
N GLU A 66 0.55 -5.67 -17.56
CA GLU A 66 0.87 -5.96 -18.96
C GLU A 66 1.77 -7.19 -19.13
N ILE A 67 2.44 -7.62 -18.05
CA ILE A 67 3.53 -8.61 -18.08
C ILE A 67 3.18 -9.87 -17.27
N TYR A 68 2.43 -9.71 -16.18
CA TYR A 68 2.12 -10.79 -15.23
C TYR A 68 0.62 -10.99 -15.05
N ASP A 69 0.21 -12.25 -14.84
CA ASP A 69 -1.18 -12.60 -14.57
C ASP A 69 -1.49 -12.51 -13.07
N PHE A 70 -1.99 -11.34 -12.66
CA PHE A 70 -2.52 -11.10 -11.33
C PHE A 70 -3.63 -10.05 -11.41
N LYS A 71 -4.32 -9.86 -10.29
CA LYS A 71 -5.38 -8.88 -10.14
C LYS A 71 -5.05 -7.91 -9.02
N TYR A 72 -5.55 -6.68 -9.11
CA TYR A 72 -5.55 -5.78 -7.96
C TYR A 72 -6.87 -5.05 -7.83
N ILE A 73 -7.19 -4.70 -6.58
CA ILE A 73 -8.42 -4.01 -6.21
C ILE A 73 -8.08 -2.77 -5.39
N VAL A 74 -8.95 -1.78 -5.50
CA VAL A 74 -8.86 -0.54 -4.73
C VAL A 74 -9.96 -0.51 -3.69
N LEU A 75 -9.58 -0.51 -2.41
CA LEU A 75 -10.50 -0.45 -1.27
C LEU A 75 -10.35 0.87 -0.53
N LYS A 76 -11.14 1.84 -0.93
CA LYS A 76 -11.20 3.17 -0.30
C LYS A 76 -11.85 3.08 1.08
N PRO A 77 -11.42 3.86 2.08
CA PRO A 77 -11.90 3.74 3.45
C PRO A 77 -13.37 4.17 3.62
N PHE A 78 -13.74 5.35 3.10
CA PHE A 78 -15.05 6.00 3.26
C PHE A 78 -15.24 7.10 2.20
N TYR A 79 -16.46 7.60 2.01
CA TYR A 79 -16.72 8.68 1.04
C TYR A 79 -15.97 9.96 1.39
N ASN A 80 -15.55 10.71 0.37
CA ASN A 80 -14.88 12.00 0.51
C ASN A 80 -13.49 11.95 1.22
N TYR A 81 -12.93 10.74 1.42
CA TYR A 81 -11.61 10.57 2.07
C TYR A 81 -10.44 11.21 1.30
N ASP A 82 -10.64 11.53 0.04
CA ASP A 82 -9.68 12.03 -0.95
C ASP A 82 -9.82 13.54 -1.22
N GLU A 83 -10.83 14.21 -0.66
CA GLU A 83 -11.07 15.65 -0.91
C GLU A 83 -9.84 16.52 -0.62
N ARG A 84 -9.09 16.16 0.42
CA ARG A 84 -7.87 16.85 0.87
C ARG A 84 -6.63 16.60 0.01
N PHE A 85 -6.67 15.67 -0.93
CA PHE A 85 -5.51 15.38 -1.79
C PHE A 85 -5.33 16.49 -2.83
N LYS A 86 -4.08 16.68 -3.26
CA LYS A 86 -3.78 17.61 -4.34
C LYS A 86 -4.38 17.09 -5.66
N ASP A 87 -4.67 17.99 -6.58
CA ASP A 87 -5.25 17.61 -7.88
C ASP A 87 -4.31 16.69 -8.68
N GLU A 88 -2.99 16.90 -8.59
CA GLU A 88 -1.98 16.02 -9.18
C GLU A 88 -2.09 14.58 -8.64
N ASP A 89 -2.26 14.42 -7.33
CA ASP A 89 -2.40 13.10 -6.70
C ASP A 89 -3.73 12.45 -7.12
N LYS A 90 -4.83 13.22 -7.15
CA LYS A 90 -6.16 12.72 -7.54
C LYS A 90 -6.16 12.14 -8.96
N LEU A 91 -5.46 12.77 -9.90
CA LEU A 91 -5.34 12.27 -11.27
C LEU A 91 -4.63 10.91 -11.31
N ILE A 92 -3.49 10.77 -10.61
CA ILE A 92 -2.74 9.51 -10.53
C ILE A 92 -3.61 8.41 -9.89
N LEU A 93 -4.25 8.72 -8.76
CA LEU A 93 -5.13 7.80 -8.05
C LEU A 93 -6.34 7.36 -8.90
N GLN A 94 -6.86 8.24 -9.74
CA GLN A 94 -7.94 7.92 -10.68
C GLN A 94 -7.47 6.96 -11.78
N GLU A 95 -6.27 7.14 -12.33
CA GLU A 95 -5.70 6.18 -13.29
C GLU A 95 -5.51 4.80 -12.68
N ILE A 96 -5.02 4.73 -11.44
CA ILE A 96 -4.88 3.46 -10.70
C ILE A 96 -6.24 2.77 -10.55
N GLU A 97 -7.30 3.53 -10.23
CA GLU A 97 -8.65 2.98 -10.11
C GLU A 97 -9.22 2.46 -11.43
N ASN A 98 -8.97 3.15 -12.54
CA ASN A 98 -9.49 2.77 -13.85
C ASN A 98 -8.93 1.42 -14.34
N GLU A 99 -7.71 1.08 -13.95
CA GLU A 99 -7.03 -0.16 -14.33
C GLU A 99 -7.21 -1.29 -13.30
N ALA A 100 -7.81 -1.00 -12.15
CA ALA A 100 -8.13 -1.99 -11.12
C ALA A 100 -9.27 -2.92 -11.56
N GLU A 101 -9.28 -4.16 -11.07
CA GLU A 101 -10.40 -5.09 -11.34
C GLU A 101 -11.72 -4.56 -10.77
N PHE A 102 -11.65 -3.90 -9.61
CA PHE A 102 -12.70 -3.04 -9.12
C PHE A 102 -12.18 -2.05 -8.08
N SER A 103 -12.93 -0.96 -7.92
CA SER A 103 -12.75 0.05 -6.87
C SER A 103 -14.04 0.14 -6.04
N SER A 104 -13.92 0.16 -4.72
CA SER A 104 -15.08 0.33 -3.83
C SER A 104 -14.72 1.04 -2.54
N TYR A 105 -15.75 1.53 -1.84
CA TYR A 105 -15.60 2.08 -0.50
C TYR A 105 -15.98 1.02 0.54
N ILE A 106 -15.11 0.81 1.54
CA ILE A 106 -15.36 -0.05 2.71
C ILE A 106 -16.59 0.47 3.46
N PHE A 107 -16.62 1.78 3.75
CA PHE A 107 -17.81 2.47 4.24
C PHE A 107 -18.47 3.29 3.14
N LYS A 108 -19.72 2.96 2.82
CA LYS A 108 -20.58 3.72 1.89
C LYS A 108 -21.22 4.95 2.55
N ARG A 109 -20.43 5.68 3.33
CA ARG A 109 -20.78 6.92 4.04
C ARG A 109 -19.52 7.74 4.34
N PRO A 110 -19.64 9.05 4.62
CA PRO A 110 -18.50 9.87 5.04
C PRO A 110 -17.92 9.43 6.39
N TYR A 111 -16.78 10.00 6.76
CA TYR A 111 -16.17 9.80 8.07
C TYR A 111 -17.07 10.33 9.20
N GLU A 112 -17.31 9.50 10.22
CA GLU A 112 -18.15 9.83 11.36
C GLU A 112 -17.36 9.85 12.68
N ASN A 113 -16.50 8.84 12.90
CA ASN A 113 -15.76 8.72 14.15
C ASN A 113 -14.55 7.78 14.03
N PRO A 114 -13.58 7.82 14.99
CA PRO A 114 -12.36 7.03 14.91
C PRO A 114 -12.55 5.51 14.90
N SER A 115 -13.68 4.97 15.38
CA SER A 115 -13.90 3.51 15.38
C SER A 115 -13.93 2.95 13.95
N MET A 116 -14.30 3.77 12.97
CA MET A 116 -14.28 3.38 11.55
C MET A 116 -12.90 2.90 11.11
N PHE A 117 -11.81 3.51 11.57
CA PHE A 117 -10.45 3.07 11.21
C PHE A 117 -10.12 1.69 11.77
N LYS A 118 -10.61 1.36 12.97
CA LYS A 118 -10.47 0.01 13.52
C LYS A 118 -11.21 -1.02 12.67
N GLU A 119 -12.38 -0.67 12.18
CA GLU A 119 -13.19 -1.54 11.31
C GLU A 119 -12.60 -1.67 9.90
N ILE A 120 -12.02 -0.59 9.36
CA ILE A 120 -11.26 -0.61 8.10
C ILE A 120 -10.06 -1.55 8.23
N ASN A 121 -9.25 -1.40 9.28
CA ASN A 121 -8.10 -2.28 9.50
C ASN A 121 -8.52 -3.75 9.58
N ARG A 122 -9.61 -4.05 10.29
CA ARG A 122 -10.19 -5.39 10.34
C ARG A 122 -10.65 -5.88 8.98
N PHE A 123 -11.39 -5.05 8.23
CA PHE A 123 -11.87 -5.42 6.90
C PHE A 123 -10.72 -5.76 5.95
N LEU A 124 -9.66 -4.95 5.94
CA LEU A 124 -8.48 -5.19 5.10
C LEU A 124 -7.81 -6.51 5.48
N THR A 125 -7.50 -6.71 6.75
CA THR A 125 -6.79 -7.91 7.23
C THR A 125 -7.60 -9.20 7.15
N ASP A 126 -8.93 -9.13 7.26
CA ASP A 126 -9.81 -10.30 7.04
C ASP A 126 -9.95 -10.68 5.57
N ASN A 127 -9.67 -9.75 4.65
CA ASN A 127 -9.74 -9.98 3.20
C ASN A 127 -8.37 -10.20 2.53
N SER A 128 -7.28 -10.16 3.30
CA SER A 128 -5.93 -10.52 2.85
C SER A 128 -5.43 -11.78 3.56
N SER A 129 -4.33 -12.32 3.05
CA SER A 129 -3.57 -13.42 3.66
C SER A 129 -2.14 -13.00 4.03
N HIS A 130 -1.65 -11.97 3.36
CA HIS A 130 -0.31 -11.42 3.51
C HIS A 130 -0.43 -9.90 3.61
N ALA A 131 0.47 -9.27 4.36
CA ALA A 131 0.67 -7.83 4.29
C ALA A 131 2.12 -7.51 3.95
N LEU A 132 2.32 -6.66 2.95
CA LEU A 132 3.54 -5.92 2.72
C LEU A 132 3.35 -4.52 3.30
N ILE A 133 3.95 -4.25 4.45
CA ILE A 133 3.79 -3.00 5.19
C ILE A 133 5.09 -2.21 5.27
N PHE A 134 5.08 -0.98 4.75
CA PHE A 134 6.19 -0.04 4.90
C PHE A 134 5.96 0.77 6.18
N TYR A 135 6.63 0.38 7.26
CA TYR A 135 6.43 0.97 8.56
C TYR A 135 7.62 0.70 9.49
N ASP A 136 7.99 1.73 10.23
CA ASP A 136 9.00 1.69 11.28
C ASP A 136 8.32 1.94 12.64
N GLU A 137 8.55 1.06 13.62
CA GLU A 137 7.95 1.17 14.94
C GLU A 137 8.39 2.42 15.71
N GLU A 138 9.55 2.98 15.38
CA GLU A 138 10.06 4.22 15.98
C GLU A 138 9.33 5.47 15.42
N SER A 139 8.62 5.32 14.29
CA SER A 139 7.88 6.42 13.66
C SER A 139 6.56 6.73 14.35
N GLU A 140 6.29 8.02 14.59
CA GLU A 140 5.00 8.53 15.06
C GLU A 140 3.95 8.55 13.94
N SER A 141 3.54 7.35 13.49
CA SER A 141 2.53 7.18 12.43
C SER A 141 1.25 6.52 12.93
N ASN A 142 0.14 6.79 12.23
CA ASN A 142 -1.12 6.06 12.39
C ASN A 142 -1.03 4.61 11.88
N LEU A 143 0.01 4.26 11.12
CA LEU A 143 0.28 2.87 10.70
C LEU A 143 0.45 1.92 11.89
N LYS A 144 0.86 2.42 13.07
CA LYS A 144 0.91 1.62 14.30
C LYS A 144 -0.41 0.89 14.60
N TYR A 145 -1.55 1.46 14.23
CA TYR A 145 -2.85 0.85 14.51
C TYR A 145 -3.13 -0.36 13.61
N ILE A 146 -2.83 -0.29 12.31
CA ILE A 146 -3.00 -1.45 11.43
C ILE A 146 -1.89 -2.47 11.67
N TYR A 147 -0.66 -2.04 11.96
CA TYR A 147 0.44 -2.95 12.26
C TYR A 147 0.15 -3.81 13.50
N ARG A 148 -0.35 -3.21 14.59
CA ARG A 148 -0.82 -3.98 15.75
C ARG A 148 -1.91 -4.98 15.39
N HIS A 149 -2.83 -4.61 14.51
CA HIS A 149 -3.89 -5.51 14.09
C HIS A 149 -3.38 -6.67 13.23
N LEU A 150 -2.39 -6.41 12.37
CA LEU A 150 -1.68 -7.44 11.61
C LEU A 150 -0.99 -8.43 12.56
N LEU A 151 -0.25 -7.94 13.57
CA LEU A 151 0.41 -8.79 14.58
C LEU A 151 -0.61 -9.65 15.34
N GLU A 152 -1.74 -9.07 15.76
CA GLU A 152 -2.83 -9.81 16.39
C GLU A 152 -3.38 -10.93 15.48
N LYS A 153 -3.54 -10.66 14.19
CA LYS A 153 -4.02 -11.64 13.20
C LYS A 153 -3.00 -12.77 12.98
N SER A 154 -1.73 -12.41 12.82
CA SER A 154 -0.62 -13.35 12.62
C SER A 154 -0.42 -14.27 13.84
N SER A 155 -0.58 -13.76 15.07
CA SER A 155 -0.51 -14.60 16.27
C SER A 155 -1.60 -15.70 16.37
N LYS A 156 -2.64 -15.63 15.53
CA LYS A 156 -3.84 -16.48 15.61
C LYS A 156 -4.12 -17.27 14.32
N SER A 157 -3.32 -17.08 13.27
CA SER A 157 -3.56 -17.68 11.95
C SER A 157 -2.26 -17.69 11.14
N ASP A 158 -2.25 -18.36 9.99
CA ASP A 158 -1.10 -18.39 9.07
C ASP A 158 -0.92 -17.07 8.28
N TYR A 159 -1.36 -15.94 8.85
CA TYR A 159 -1.24 -14.63 8.23
C TYR A 159 0.22 -14.17 8.27
N ASN A 160 0.80 -13.92 7.11
CA ASN A 160 2.19 -13.50 6.98
C ASN A 160 2.31 -11.97 6.86
N ILE A 161 3.33 -11.42 7.52
CA ILE A 161 3.61 -9.99 7.53
C ILE A 161 5.06 -9.80 7.09
N GLU A 162 5.25 -9.14 5.96
CA GLU A 162 6.53 -8.59 5.57
C GLU A 162 6.54 -7.10 5.89
N ARG A 163 7.41 -6.70 6.81
CA ARG A 163 7.60 -5.30 7.18
C ARG A 163 8.85 -4.78 6.50
N ILE A 164 8.70 -3.66 5.81
CA ILE A 164 9.79 -2.90 5.18
C ILE A 164 10.07 -1.66 6.02
N GLN A 165 11.32 -1.49 6.40
CA GLN A 165 11.87 -0.35 7.13
C GLN A 165 12.79 0.48 6.23
N PHE A 166 13.27 1.61 6.74
CA PHE A 166 14.16 2.48 5.96
C PHE A 166 15.51 1.81 5.66
N ASP A 167 16.01 0.96 6.55
CA ASP A 167 17.26 0.23 6.32
C ASP A 167 17.15 -0.74 5.13
N ASP A 168 16.00 -1.39 4.93
CA ASP A 168 15.76 -2.26 3.77
C ASP A 168 15.83 -1.47 2.44
N LEU A 169 15.36 -0.22 2.45
CA LEU A 169 15.45 0.68 1.30
C LEU A 169 16.90 1.11 1.05
N ASN A 170 17.66 1.41 2.10
CA ASN A 170 19.07 1.77 2.00
C ASN A 170 19.90 0.63 1.42
N ASP A 171 19.68 -0.60 1.91
CA ASP A 171 20.34 -1.79 1.39
C ASP A 171 20.05 -1.99 -0.09
N PHE A 172 18.78 -1.85 -0.50
CA PHE A 172 18.39 -1.92 -1.91
C PHE A 172 19.11 -0.88 -2.77
N ILE A 173 19.21 0.38 -2.30
CA ILE A 173 19.92 1.44 -3.02
C ILE A 173 21.38 1.04 -3.23
N SER A 174 22.07 0.62 -2.18
CA SER A 174 23.48 0.22 -2.26
C SER A 174 23.71 -1.00 -3.17
N TYR A 175 22.77 -1.95 -3.24
CA TYR A 175 22.90 -3.07 -4.17
C TYR A 175 22.66 -2.68 -5.63
N GLN A 176 21.70 -1.79 -5.92
CA GLN A 176 21.26 -1.46 -7.28
C GLN A 176 21.99 -0.29 -7.94
N TYR A 177 22.44 0.69 -7.15
CA TYR A 177 22.94 1.97 -7.68
C TYR A 177 24.41 2.23 -7.35
N ASP A 178 24.98 1.56 -6.34
CA ASP A 178 26.38 1.72 -5.95
C ASP A 178 27.31 0.60 -6.49
N ASN A 179 26.77 -0.36 -7.26
CA ASN A 179 27.52 -1.38 -8.02
C ASN A 179 27.33 -1.22 -9.53
#